data_AF-A0AAP2XMS0-F1
#
_entry.id   AF-A0AAP2XMS0-F1
#
_cell.length_a   1.000
_cell.length_b   1.000
_cell.length_c   1.000
_cell.angle_alpha   90.00
_cell.angle_beta   90.00
_cell.angle_gamma   90.00
#
_symmetry.space_group_name_H-M   'P 1'
#
loop_
_entity.id
_entity.type
_entity.pdbx_description
1 polymer ?
#
loop_
_entity_poly.entity_id
_entity_poly.type
_entity_poly.pdbx_seq_one_letter_code
_entity_poly.pdbx_strand_id
1 'polypeptide(L)'
;MEINILKEKENVFFTVDGSKNQLMNFDNLVALSEKIVEIKDCFEYQINCTDSSLELYKSTIDELIKSLRNDTDLLDLLSQKEDKSDEVNSDTLV
;
A
#
# COMPACT_ATOMS: atom_id res chain seq x y z
N MET A 1 -5.16 -3.67 8.85
CA MET A 1 -3.69 -3.66 8.95
C MET A 1 -3.28 -2.62 9.97
N GLU A 2 -2.63 -3.04 11.04
CA GLU A 2 -2.10 -2.14 12.07
C GLU A 2 -0.59 -1.97 11.87
N ILE A 3 -0.13 -0.72 11.75
CA ILE A 3 1.29 -0.39 11.63
C ILE A 3 1.70 0.41 12.85
N ASN A 4 2.66 -0.09 13.64
CA ASN A 4 3.19 0.63 14.80
C ASN A 4 4.62 1.08 14.50
N ILE A 5 4.87 2.39 14.61
CA ILE A 5 6.20 3.01 14.45
C ILE A 5 6.75 3.37 15.84
N LEU A 6 7.98 2.97 16.09
CA LEU A 6 8.65 3.17 17.36
C LEU A 6 10.13 3.53 17.19
N LYS A 7 10.68 4.24 18.16
CA LYS A 7 12.10 4.61 18.19
C LYS A 7 12.83 3.82 19.27
N GLU A 8 13.93 3.16 18.90
CA GLU A 8 14.88 2.59 19.86
C GLU A 8 16.27 3.19 19.63
N LYS A 9 16.74 3.97 20.61
CA LYS A 9 17.98 4.75 20.50
C LYS A 9 17.92 5.68 19.27
N GLU A 10 18.84 5.53 18.32
CA GLU A 10 18.92 6.34 17.10
C GLU A 10 18.17 5.71 15.91
N ASN A 11 17.61 4.51 16.09
CA ASN A 11 16.97 3.78 15.02
C ASN A 11 15.44 3.87 15.14
N VAL A 12 14.78 3.96 13.99
CA VAL A 12 13.32 3.91 13.88
C VAL A 12 12.93 2.56 13.31
N PHE A 13 11.92 1.95 13.91
CA PHE A 13 11.39 0.65 13.53
C PHE A 13 9.90 0.75 13.27
N PHE A 14 9.37 -0.19 12.49
CA PHE A 14 7.94 -0.41 12.38
C PHE A 14 7.60 -1.89 12.54
N THR A 15 6.36 -2.16 12.90
CA THR A 15 5.76 -3.51 12.91
C THR A 15 4.46 -3.47 12.14
N VAL A 16 4.08 -4.60 11.56
CA VAL A 16 2.80 -4.78 10.87
C VAL A 16 2.04 -5.92 11.55
N ASP A 17 0.82 -5.67 12.02
CA ASP A 17 -0.06 -6.65 12.67
C ASP A 17 0.64 -7.44 13.80
N GLY A 18 1.42 -6.74 14.63
CA GLY A 18 2.15 -7.34 15.77
C GLY A 18 3.35 -8.22 15.38
N SER A 19 3.81 -8.14 14.14
CA SER A 19 5.03 -8.83 13.69
C SER A 19 6.31 -8.27 14.34
N LYS A 20 7.45 -8.90 14.04
CA LYS A 20 8.76 -8.47 14.56
C LYS A 20 9.12 -7.07 14.08
N ASN A 21 9.86 -6.32 14.91
CA ASN A 21 10.40 -5.00 14.56
C ASN A 21 11.22 -5.06 13.28
N GLN A 22 10.84 -4.24 12.30
CA GLN A 22 11.55 -4.03 11.05
C GLN A 22 12.19 -2.64 11.06
N LEU A 23 13.43 -2.52 10.63
CA LEU A 23 14.09 -1.23 10.56
C LEU A 23 13.40 -0.36 9.50
N MET A 24 13.19 0.92 9.80
CA MET A 24 12.65 1.91 8.86
C MET A 24 13.70 2.28 7.81
N ASN A 25 13.96 1.37 6.88
CA ASN A 25 14.88 1.53 5.76
C ASN A 25 14.18 1.20 4.44
N PHE A 26 14.88 1.46 3.33
CA PHE A 26 14.33 1.25 2.00
C PHE A 26 13.90 -0.21 1.77
N ASP A 27 14.76 -1.19 2.08
CA ASP A 27 14.49 -2.60 1.81
C ASP A 27 13.23 -3.11 2.52
N ASN A 28 13.01 -2.72 3.79
CA ASN A 28 11.81 -3.14 4.52
C ASN A 28 10.56 -2.40 4.04
N LEU A 29 10.68 -1.14 3.58
CA LEU A 29 9.57 -0.42 2.95
C LEU A 29 9.17 -1.04 1.61
N VAL A 30 10.13 -1.54 0.82
CA VAL A 30 9.85 -2.33 -0.38
C VAL A 30 9.08 -3.60 -0.02
N ALA A 31 9.55 -4.35 0.98
CA ALA A 31 8.84 -5.57 1.43
C ALA A 31 7.43 -5.28 1.97
N LEU A 32 7.22 -4.14 2.62
CA LEU A 32 5.88 -3.66 3.01
C LEU A 32 5.01 -3.37 1.77
N SER A 33 5.60 -2.71 0.77
CA SER A 33 4.90 -2.34 -0.47
C SER A 33 4.42 -3.55 -1.25
N GLU A 34 5.28 -4.56 -1.41
CA GLU A 34 4.94 -5.83 -2.05
C GLU A 34 3.75 -6.49 -1.36
N LYS A 35 3.77 -6.58 -0.03
CA LYS A 35 2.64 -7.12 0.75
C LYS A 35 1.35 -6.34 0.54
N ILE A 36 1.43 -5.01 0.46
CA ILE A 36 0.26 -4.16 0.23
C ILE A 36 -0.36 -4.45 -1.15
N VAL A 37 0.48 -4.56 -2.19
CA VAL A 37 0.05 -4.85 -3.56
C VAL A 37 -0.56 -6.24 -3.67
N GLU A 38 -0.08 -7.21 -2.89
CA GLU A 38 -0.66 -8.57 -2.84
C GLU A 38 -2.07 -8.60 -2.22
N ILE A 39 -2.45 -7.58 -1.44
CA ILE A 39 -3.80 -7.46 -0.89
C ILE A 39 -4.74 -6.98 -2.01
N LYS A 40 -5.41 -7.93 -2.65
CA LYS A 40 -6.34 -7.68 -3.77
C LYS A 40 -7.61 -6.92 -3.38
N ASP A 41 -7.95 -6.91 -2.09
CA ASP A 41 -9.16 -6.28 -1.58
C ASP A 41 -8.88 -4.92 -0.95
N CYS A 42 -9.89 -4.06 -0.93
CA CYS A 42 -9.81 -2.82 -0.17
C CYS A 42 -9.65 -3.15 1.33
N PHE A 43 -8.49 -2.80 1.90
CA PHE A 43 -8.22 -3.02 3.32
C PHE A 43 -8.32 -1.72 4.11
N GLU A 44 -8.56 -1.80 5.42
CA GLU A 44 -8.39 -0.66 6.32
C GLU A 44 -7.02 -0.73 6.99
N TYR A 45 -6.40 0.43 7.21
CA TYR A 45 -5.13 0.51 7.92
C TYR A 45 -5.11 1.64 8.94
N GLN A 46 -4.30 1.45 9.98
CA GLN A 46 -4.04 2.43 11.02
C GLN A 46 -2.54 2.50 11.28
N ILE A 47 -2.00 3.71 11.39
CA ILE A 47 -0.59 3.94 11.71
C ILE A 47 -0.49 4.63 13.07
N ASN A 48 0.09 3.93 14.03
CA ASN A 48 0.32 4.40 15.39
C ASN A 48 1.78 4.79 15.57
N CYS A 49 2.04 5.85 16.34
CA CYS A 49 3.38 6.31 16.69
C CYS A 49 3.54 6.34 18.20
N THR A 50 4.71 5.94 18.70
CA THR A 50 5.01 6.02 20.14
C THR A 50 5.19 7.46 20.64
N ASP A 51 5.60 8.37 19.77
CA ASP A 51 5.77 9.79 20.09
C ASP A 51 5.65 10.68 18.83
N SER A 52 5.50 11.99 19.04
CA SER A 52 5.26 12.97 17.97
C SER A 52 6.48 13.27 17.09
N SER A 53 7.70 12.89 17.49
CA SER A 53 8.88 13.05 16.64
C SER A 53 8.86 12.09 15.44
N LEU A 54 7.96 11.10 15.46
CA LEU A 54 7.80 10.09 14.42
C LEU A 54 6.75 10.46 13.35
N GLU A 55 6.13 11.64 13.42
CA GLU A 55 5.08 12.06 12.47
C GLU A 55 5.57 12.07 11.01
N LEU A 56 6.83 12.41 10.74
CA LEU A 56 7.38 12.34 9.36
C LEU A 56 7.42 10.90 8.83
N TYR A 57 7.79 9.95 9.68
CA TYR A 57 7.80 8.53 9.34
C TYR A 57 6.40 7.99 9.10
N LYS A 58 5.44 8.44 9.91
CA LYS A 58 4.02 8.16 9.72
C LYS A 58 3.52 8.69 8.38
N SER A 59 3.81 9.95 8.04
CA SER A 59 3.45 10.54 6.74
C SER A 59 4.05 9.74 5.59
N THR A 60 5.30 9.31 5.72
CA THR A 60 5.98 8.51 4.69
C THR A 60 5.27 7.18 4.43
N ILE A 61 4.90 6.44 5.48
CA ILE A 61 4.16 5.18 5.33
C ILE A 61 2.73 5.43 4.80
N ASP A 62 2.07 6.48 5.28
CA ASP A 62 0.72 6.84 4.84
C ASP A 62 0.67 7.20 3.35
N GLU A 63 1.61 8.04 2.90
CA GLU A 63 1.77 8.42 1.49
C GLU A 63 2.12 7.22 0.61
N LEU A 64 2.97 6.31 1.11
CA LEU A 64 3.31 5.06 0.42
C LEU A 64 2.06 4.20 0.18
N ILE A 65 1.28 3.91 1.23
CA ILE A 65 0.06 3.10 1.12
C ILE A 65 -0.95 3.74 0.19
N LYS A 66 -1.17 5.06 0.30
CA LYS A 66 -2.10 5.80 -0.56
C LYS A 66 -1.68 5.76 -2.02
N SER A 67 -0.39 5.93 -2.30
CA SER A 67 0.13 5.89 -3.67
C SER A 67 -0.06 4.51 -4.29
N LEU A 68 0.26 3.44 -3.56
CA LEU A 68 0.06 2.06 -4.03
C LEU A 68 -1.41 1.76 -4.32
N ARG A 69 -2.34 2.21 -3.48
CA ARG A 69 -3.78 2.04 -3.73
C ARG A 69 -4.23 2.76 -5.00
N ASN A 70 -3.81 4.01 -5.16
CA ASN A 70 -4.17 4.78 -6.33
C ASN A 70 -3.63 4.14 -7.61
N ASP A 71 -2.40 3.62 -7.57
CA ASP A 71 -1.81 2.90 -8.70
C ASP A 71 -2.59 1.61 -9.02
N THR A 72 -2.98 0.81 -8.01
CA THR A 72 -3.82 -0.38 -8.20
C THR A 72 -5.19 -0.03 -8.78
N ASP A 73 -5.87 0.99 -8.25
CA ASP A 73 -7.18 1.45 -8.74
C ASP A 73 -7.10 1.89 -10.22
N LEU A 74 -6.02 2.58 -10.60
CA LEU A 74 -5.79 2.99 -11.98
C LEU A 74 -5.54 1.79 -12.92
N LEU A 75 -4.80 0.77 -12.46
CA LEU A 75 -4.59 -0.46 -13.23
C LEU A 75 -5.90 -1.25 -13.41
N ASP A 76 -6.74 -1.31 -12.39
CA ASP A 76 -8.06 -1.95 -12.49
C ASP A 76 -8.97 -1.22 -13.49
N LEU A 77 -8.97 0.11 -13.47
CA LEU A 77 -9.73 0.91 -14.45
C LEU A 77 -9.24 0.70 -15.89
N LEU A 78 -7.93 0.56 -16.11
CA LEU A 78 -7.36 0.25 -17.41
C LEU A 78 -7.81 -1.13 -17.89
N SER A 79 -7.74 -2.14 -17.03
CA SER A 79 -8.14 -3.51 -17.35
C SER A 79 -9.62 -3.59 -17.73
N GLN A 80 -10.50 -2.90 -16.99
CA GLN A 80 -11.94 -2.84 -17.32
C GLN A 80 -12.25 -2.12 -18.64
N LYS A 81 -11.37 -1.23 -19.09
CA LYS A 81 -11.54 -0.53 -20.37
C LYS A 81 -11.17 -1.42 -21.55
N GLU A 82 -10.16 -2.28 -21.38
CA GLU A 82 -9.76 -3.26 -22.39
C GLU A 82 -10.85 -4.34 -22.56
N ASP A 83 -11.40 -4.89 -21.48
CA ASP A 83 -12.45 -5.91 -21.52
C ASP A 83 -13.75 -5.44 -22.22
N LYS A 84 -14.08 -4.14 -22.13
CA LYS A 84 -15.28 -3.57 -22.79
C LYS A 84 -15.09 -3.26 -24.26
N SER A 85 -13.85 -3.30 -24.77
CA SER A 85 -13.57 -2.96 -26.17
C SER A 85 -13.72 -4.15 -27.13
N ASP A 86 -13.79 -5.37 -26.62
CA ASP A 86 -13.91 -6.59 -27.42
C ASP A 86 -15.36 -7.07 -27.68
N GLU A 87 -16.38 -6.50 -27.03
CA GLU A 87 -17.79 -6.90 -27.23
C GLU A 87 -18.54 -6.14 -28.35
N VAL A 88 -17.92 -5.18 -29.04
CA VAL A 88 -18.66 -4.30 -30.01
C VAL A 88 -18.56 -4.75 -31.47
N ASN A 89 -17.91 -5.87 -31.81
CA ASN A 89 -17.62 -6.23 -33.20
C ASN A 89 -18.29 -7.51 -33.76
N SER A 90 -19.43 -7.96 -33.23
CA SER A 90 -20.10 -9.15 -33.79
C SER A 90 -21.58 -9.01 -34.19
N ASP A 91 -22.13 -7.80 -34.39
CA ASP A 91 -23.55 -7.67 -34.75
C ASP A 91 -23.85 -6.59 -35.82
N THR A 92 -23.09 -6.59 -36.92
CA THR A 92 -23.54 -5.93 -38.15
C THR A 92 -23.02 -6.67 -39.38
N LEU A 93 -23.63 -7.81 -39.71
CA LEU A 93 -23.60 -8.44 -41.04
C LEU A 93 -24.65 -9.57 -41.12
N VAL A 94 -25.95 -9.23 -41.23
CA VAL A 94 -26.96 -9.91 -42.07
C VAL A 94 -28.05 -8.91 -42.43
#